data_AF-A0A7S0C6N4-F1
#
_entry.id   AF-A0A7S0C6N4-F1
#
_cell.length_a   1.000
_cell.length_b   1.000
_cell.length_c   1.000
_cell.angle_alpha   90.00
_cell.angle_beta   90.00
_cell.angle_gamma   90.00
#
_symmetry.space_group_name_H-M   'P 1'
#
loop_
_entity.id
_entity.type
_entity.pdbx_description
1 polymer ?
#
loop_
_entity_poly.entity_id
_entity_poly.type
_entity_poly.pdbx_seq_one_letter_code
_entity_poly.pdbx_strand_id
1 'polypeptide(L)'
;KPETDIDALNDVQIDPTIAAEAVIVAASACAIAEDLALTNGDDCVVIVDAIDLHNILWEATTRSLIDLYGADSVVADDLSGGASSEKRAFYSSLIQRAGRFNAKKGGGSVTLILLTSIDQNQTTFGVSGEKTPGNKVFTLSD
;
A
#
# COMPACT_ATOMS: atom_id res chain seq x y z
N LYS A 1 8.23 -36.20 -19.13
CA LYS A 1 7.04 -35.37 -18.88
C LYS A 1 7.55 -34.14 -18.14
N PRO A 2 7.72 -32.99 -18.81
CA PRO A 2 8.17 -31.79 -18.11
C PRO A 2 6.97 -31.23 -17.36
N GLU A 3 7.10 -31.09 -16.04
CA GLU A 3 6.24 -30.24 -15.24
C GLU A 3 6.43 -28.81 -15.74
N THR A 4 5.32 -28.18 -16.10
CA THR A 4 5.28 -26.78 -16.49
C THR A 4 5.65 -25.93 -15.28
N ASP A 5 6.73 -25.16 -15.41
CA ASP A 5 7.15 -24.06 -14.54
C ASP A 5 6.07 -22.98 -14.45
N ILE A 6 5.04 -23.21 -13.64
CA ILE A 6 4.00 -22.20 -13.34
C ILE A 6 4.45 -21.32 -12.15
N ASP A 7 5.45 -21.77 -11.36
CA ASP A 7 5.97 -21.03 -10.20
C ASP A 7 7.09 -20.04 -10.55
N ALA A 8 7.67 -20.11 -11.76
CA ALA A 8 8.82 -19.29 -12.14
C ALA A 8 8.48 -17.82 -12.49
N LEU A 9 7.22 -17.41 -12.40
CA LEU A 9 6.76 -16.06 -12.77
C LEU A 9 6.28 -15.21 -11.57
N ASN A 10 6.22 -15.77 -10.36
CA ASN A 10 5.71 -15.06 -9.17
C ASN A 10 6.80 -14.53 -8.21
N ASP A 11 8.07 -14.85 -8.44
CA ASP A 11 9.18 -14.51 -7.52
C ASP A 11 10.07 -13.38 -8.06
N VAL A 12 9.48 -12.28 -8.52
CA VAL A 12 10.22 -11.01 -8.40
C VAL A 12 10.17 -10.64 -6.91
N GLN A 13 11.06 -11.25 -6.11
CA GLN A 13 11.33 -10.81 -4.75
C GLN A 13 11.86 -9.39 -4.84
N ILE A 14 10.97 -8.42 -4.70
CA ILE A 14 11.37 -7.02 -4.58
C ILE A 14 12.11 -6.88 -3.26
N ASP A 15 13.35 -6.40 -3.34
CA ASP A 15 14.23 -6.18 -2.19
C ASP A 15 13.53 -5.26 -1.17
N PRO A 16 13.41 -5.66 0.12
CA PRO A 16 12.88 -4.81 1.19
C PRO A 16 13.55 -3.43 1.27
N THR A 17 14.79 -3.30 0.80
CA THR A 17 15.52 -2.04 0.68
C THR A 17 14.83 -1.07 -0.30
N ILE A 18 14.43 -1.56 -1.47
CA ILE A 18 13.70 -0.75 -2.48
C ILE A 18 12.34 -0.34 -1.92
N ALA A 19 11.67 -1.26 -1.21
CA ALA A 19 10.41 -0.97 -0.55
C ALA A 19 10.55 0.10 0.56
N ALA A 20 11.63 0.05 1.34
CA ALA A 20 11.96 1.05 2.35
C ALA A 20 12.24 2.43 1.73
N GLU A 21 13.01 2.46 0.64
CA GLU A 21 13.27 3.69 -0.13
C GLU A 21 11.96 4.28 -0.65
N ALA A 22 11.06 3.47 -1.22
CA ALA A 22 9.76 3.93 -1.71
C ALA A 22 8.87 4.55 -0.62
N VAL A 23 8.91 3.98 0.60
CA VAL A 23 8.21 4.53 1.77
C VAL A 23 8.78 5.89 2.19
N ILE A 24 10.11 5.98 2.27
CA ILE A 24 10.79 7.22 2.65
C ILE A 24 10.58 8.30 1.61
N VAL A 25 10.72 7.99 0.31
CA VAL A 25 10.52 8.94 -0.79
C VAL A 25 9.11 9.51 -0.78
N ALA A 26 8.08 8.68 -0.56
CA ALA A 26 6.70 9.16 -0.44
C ALA A 26 6.54 10.15 0.73
N ALA A 27 7.11 9.82 1.90
CA ALA A 27 7.06 10.70 3.06
C ALA A 27 7.85 12.01 2.84
N SER A 28 9.02 11.95 2.18
CA SER A 28 9.82 13.12 1.85
C SER A 28 9.12 14.02 0.82
N ALA A 29 8.48 13.46 -0.19
CA ALA A 29 7.72 14.22 -1.18
C ALA A 29 6.57 15.02 -0.54
N CYS A 30 5.83 14.40 0.38
CA CYS A 30 4.83 15.12 1.17
C CYS A 30 5.45 16.22 2.04
N ALA A 31 6.65 16.04 2.58
CA ALA A 31 7.31 17.06 3.42
C ALA A 31 7.71 18.29 2.61
N ILE A 32 8.23 18.07 1.40
CA ILE A 32 8.58 19.14 0.47
C ILE A 32 7.32 19.89 0.04
N ALA A 33 6.23 19.18 -0.28
CA ALA A 33 4.97 19.80 -0.68
C ALA A 33 4.34 20.63 0.46
N GLU A 34 4.40 20.14 1.70
CA GLU A 34 3.97 20.89 2.88
C GLU A 34 4.78 22.18 3.06
N ASP A 35 6.11 22.12 2.93
CA ASP A 35 6.96 23.29 3.06
C ASP A 35 6.62 24.36 2.01
N LEU A 36 6.45 23.95 0.74
CA LEU A 36 6.05 24.87 -0.33
C LEU A 36 4.67 25.50 -0.07
N ALA A 37 3.70 24.70 0.38
CA ALA A 37 2.35 25.18 0.66
C ALA A 37 2.26 26.09 1.91
N LEU A 38 3.11 25.87 2.92
CA LEU A 38 3.17 26.66 4.15
C LEU A 38 4.01 27.94 4.00
N THR A 39 5.13 27.85 3.27
CA THR A 39 6.11 28.93 3.14
C THR A 39 5.75 29.89 2.02
N ASN A 40 5.39 29.37 0.84
CA ASN A 40 5.09 30.18 -0.34
C ASN A 40 3.59 30.36 -0.58
N GLY A 41 2.75 29.51 0.02
CA GLY A 41 1.32 29.46 -0.27
C GLY A 41 0.99 28.74 -1.57
N ASP A 42 1.91 27.90 -2.06
CA ASP A 42 1.75 27.18 -3.33
C ASP A 42 0.73 26.03 -3.21
N ASP A 43 0.06 25.73 -4.31
CA ASP A 43 -0.77 24.54 -4.46
C ASP A 43 0.07 23.40 -5.06
N CYS A 44 0.31 22.36 -4.28
CA CYS A 44 1.19 21.25 -4.62
C CYS A 44 0.42 19.95 -4.90
N VAL A 45 0.92 19.16 -5.85
CA VAL A 45 0.41 17.82 -6.14
C VAL A 45 1.51 16.80 -5.90
N VAL A 46 1.25 15.80 -5.07
CA VAL A 46 2.14 14.67 -4.79
C VAL A 46 1.52 13.42 -5.41
N ILE A 47 2.27 12.73 -6.27
CA ILE A 47 1.84 11.49 -6.91
C ILE A 47 2.76 10.36 -6.40
N VAL A 48 2.16 9.34 -5.82
CA VAL A 48 2.84 8.11 -5.41
C VAL A 48 2.42 6.99 -6.35
N ASP A 49 3.28 6.66 -7.30
CA ASP A 49 3.00 5.72 -8.41
C ASP A 49 3.16 4.23 -8.05
N ALA A 50 3.61 3.93 -6.83
CA ALA A 50 3.93 2.57 -6.43
C ALA A 50 3.58 2.32 -4.96
N ILE A 51 2.34 2.61 -4.57
CA ILE A 51 1.90 2.41 -3.17
C ILE A 51 1.95 0.92 -2.76
N ASP A 52 1.90 0.02 -3.73
CA ASP A 52 1.95 -1.42 -3.54
C ASP A 52 3.31 -1.88 -2.97
N LEU A 53 4.41 -1.16 -3.29
CA LEU A 53 5.73 -1.42 -2.74
C LEU A 53 5.77 -1.22 -1.22
N HIS A 54 4.93 -0.34 -0.68
CA HIS A 54 4.87 -0.12 0.76
C HIS A 54 4.38 -1.38 1.46
N ASN A 55 3.49 -2.18 0.83
CA ASN A 55 3.03 -3.44 1.40
C ASN A 55 4.19 -4.43 1.60
N ILE A 56 5.11 -4.50 0.63
CA ILE A 56 6.27 -5.41 0.67
C ILE A 56 7.17 -5.11 1.87
N LEU A 57 7.37 -3.81 2.18
CA LEU A 57 8.12 -3.42 3.38
C LEU A 57 7.42 -3.92 4.65
N TRP A 58 6.11 -3.71 4.74
CA TRP A 58 5.36 -4.11 5.94
C TRP A 58 5.35 -5.62 6.14
N GLU A 59 5.19 -6.40 5.07
CA GLU A 59 5.32 -7.86 5.13
C GLU A 59 6.72 -8.30 5.58
N ALA A 60 7.78 -7.65 5.09
CA ALA A 60 9.15 -7.92 5.52
C ALA A 60 9.37 -7.59 7.01
N THR A 61 8.77 -6.51 7.51
CA THR A 61 8.84 -6.17 8.95
C THR A 61 8.11 -7.19 9.82
N THR A 62 6.94 -7.67 9.40
CA THR A 62 6.20 -8.72 10.10
C THR A 62 6.98 -10.03 10.15
N ARG A 63 7.62 -10.43 9.04
CA ARG A 63 8.50 -11.62 9.01
C ARG A 63 9.67 -11.49 9.97
N SER A 64 10.30 -10.32 10.01
CA SER A 64 11.41 -10.05 10.93
C SER A 64 10.99 -10.14 12.41
N LEU A 65 9.77 -9.72 12.75
CA LEU A 65 9.21 -9.85 14.10
C LEU A 65 8.97 -11.32 14.47
N ILE A 66 8.41 -12.11 13.56
CA ILE A 66 8.21 -13.55 13.76
C ILE A 66 9.55 -14.26 13.99
N ASP A 67 10.58 -13.94 13.21
CA ASP A 67 11.90 -14.56 13.33
C ASP A 67 12.58 -14.25 14.69
N LEU A 68 12.36 -13.06 15.24
CA LEU A 68 12.99 -12.62 16.49
C LEU A 68 12.22 -13.05 17.74
N TYR A 69 10.89 -13.02 17.71
CA TYR A 69 10.05 -13.17 18.88
C TYR A 69 9.12 -14.40 18.83
N GLY A 70 9.15 -15.15 17.73
CA GLY A 70 8.28 -16.30 17.50
C GLY A 70 6.89 -15.90 16.98
N ALA A 71 6.15 -16.89 16.48
CA ALA A 71 4.85 -16.67 15.83
C ALA A 71 3.77 -16.06 16.75
N ASP A 72 3.91 -16.20 18.07
CA ASP A 72 2.97 -15.64 19.06
C ASP A 72 3.11 -14.12 19.24
N SER A 73 4.13 -13.51 18.62
CA SER A 73 4.42 -12.07 18.74
C SER A 73 3.56 -11.18 17.82
N VAL A 74 2.88 -11.78 16.83
CA VAL A 74 2.06 -11.08 15.84
C VAL A 74 0.64 -11.63 15.86
N VAL A 75 -0.34 -10.78 15.55
CA VAL A 75 -1.74 -11.22 15.51
C VAL A 75 -1.93 -12.19 14.33
N ALA A 76 -2.81 -13.18 14.47
CA ALA A 76 -3.10 -14.13 13.40
C ALA A 76 -3.49 -13.45 12.06
N ASP A 77 -4.12 -12.28 12.12
CA ASP A 77 -4.42 -11.47 10.95
C ASP A 77 -3.15 -10.96 10.25
N ASP A 78 -2.11 -10.54 10.98
CA ASP A 78 -0.85 -10.05 10.42
C ASP A 78 -0.06 -11.17 9.74
N LEU A 79 -0.18 -12.40 10.26
CA LEU A 79 0.37 -13.62 9.65
C LEU A 79 -0.29 -13.97 8.30
N SER A 80 -1.53 -13.56 8.08
CA SER A 80 -2.29 -13.84 6.86
C SER A 80 -2.21 -12.72 5.81
N GLY A 81 -1.33 -11.73 6.01
CA GLY A 81 -1.22 -10.55 5.13
C GLY A 81 -2.24 -9.45 5.44
N GLY A 82 -2.86 -9.50 6.61
CA GLY A 82 -3.77 -8.47 7.10
C GLY A 82 -3.09 -7.10 7.30
N ALA A 83 -3.90 -6.07 7.50
CA ALA A 83 -3.39 -4.73 7.76
C ALA A 83 -2.96 -4.58 9.22
N SER A 84 -1.67 -4.72 9.49
CA SER A 84 -1.09 -4.44 10.82
C SER A 84 -1.41 -3.01 11.29
N SER A 85 -1.46 -2.82 12.60
CA SER A 85 -1.66 -1.51 13.23
C SER A 85 -0.69 -0.45 12.71
N GLU A 86 0.57 -0.82 12.55
CA GLU A 86 1.68 0.01 12.10
C GLU A 86 1.49 0.41 10.64
N LYS A 87 1.12 -0.54 9.79
CA LYS A 87 0.80 -0.30 8.37
C LYS A 87 -0.36 0.70 8.24
N ARG A 88 -1.44 0.53 9.02
CA ARG A 88 -2.57 1.48 9.03
C ARG A 88 -2.18 2.86 9.56
N ALA A 89 -1.40 2.90 10.64
CA ALA A 89 -0.91 4.15 11.21
C ALA A 89 -0.04 4.92 10.20
N PHE A 90 0.82 4.22 9.46
CA PHE A 90 1.63 4.81 8.41
C PHE A 90 0.79 5.43 7.29
N TYR A 91 -0.12 4.67 6.68
CA TYR A 91 -0.97 5.22 5.60
C TYR A 91 -1.84 6.38 6.08
N SER A 92 -2.37 6.29 7.31
CA SER A 92 -3.11 7.39 7.94
C SER A 92 -2.23 8.64 8.07
N SER A 93 -0.98 8.48 8.53
CA SER A 93 -0.03 9.58 8.64
C SER A 93 0.34 10.20 7.29
N LEU A 94 0.35 9.42 6.20
CA LEU A 94 0.62 9.93 4.86
C LEU A 94 -0.58 10.71 4.32
N ILE A 95 -1.80 10.19 4.48
CA ILE A 95 -3.02 10.80 3.96
C ILE A 95 -3.37 12.10 4.70
N GLN A 96 -3.16 12.14 6.02
CA GLN A 96 -3.47 13.32 6.84
C GLN A 96 -2.63 14.57 6.50
N ARG A 97 -1.58 14.39 5.70
CA ARG A 97 -0.70 15.47 5.22
C ARG A 97 -1.25 16.18 3.99
N ALA A 98 -2.22 15.56 3.32
CA ALA A 98 -2.96 16.18 2.24
C ALA A 98 -4.06 17.10 2.82
N GLY A 99 -4.18 18.29 2.27
CA GLY A 99 -5.19 19.25 2.69
C GLY A 99 -4.87 20.69 2.30
N ARG A 100 -5.83 21.58 2.58
CA ARG A 100 -5.66 23.02 2.41
C ARG A 100 -5.23 23.65 3.72
N PHE A 101 -4.15 24.41 3.69
CA PHE A 101 -3.67 25.13 4.86
C PHE A 101 -4.46 26.42 5.09
N ASN A 102 -4.48 26.86 6.35
CA ASN A 102 -5.13 28.12 6.72
C ASN A 102 -4.39 29.29 6.06
N ALA A 103 -5.13 30.30 5.59
CA ALA A 103 -4.57 31.53 5.02
C ALA A 103 -3.55 32.23 5.95
N LYS A 104 -3.71 32.10 7.28
CA LYS A 104 -2.75 32.63 8.27
C LYS A 104 -1.43 31.85 8.37
N LYS A 105 -1.35 30.68 7.73
CA LYS A 105 -0.21 29.75 7.76
C LYS A 105 0.28 29.41 6.33
N GLY A 106 0.20 30.34 5.39
CA GLY A 106 0.62 30.12 4.00
C GLY A 106 -0.53 30.04 3.01
N GLY A 107 -1.63 29.35 3.37
CA GLY A 107 -2.86 29.33 2.57
C GLY A 107 -2.83 28.46 1.31
N GLY A 108 -1.70 27.80 1.03
CA GLY A 108 -1.55 26.81 -0.04
C GLY A 108 -2.25 25.49 0.26
N SER A 109 -2.06 24.51 -0.61
CA SER A 109 -2.66 23.18 -0.46
C SER A 109 -1.75 22.06 -0.93
N VAL A 110 -1.97 20.87 -0.39
CA VAL A 110 -1.32 19.63 -0.82
C VAL A 110 -2.41 18.66 -1.26
N THR A 111 -2.35 18.26 -2.52
CA THR A 111 -3.20 17.20 -3.09
C THR A 111 -2.36 15.94 -3.24
N LEU A 112 -2.81 14.84 -2.64
CA LEU A 112 -2.13 13.55 -2.69
C LEU A 112 -2.88 12.57 -3.60
N ILE A 113 -2.18 11.97 -4.55
CA ILE A 113 -2.67 10.92 -5.44
C ILE A 113 -1.88 9.66 -5.16
N LEU A 114 -2.57 8.62 -4.71
CA LEU A 114 -1.98 7.29 -4.47
C LEU A 114 -2.43 6.36 -5.59
N LEU A 115 -1.47 5.82 -6.33
CA LEU A 115 -1.73 4.85 -7.39
C LEU A 115 -1.41 3.45 -6.87
N THR A 116 -2.39 2.57 -7.02
CA THR A 116 -2.32 1.15 -6.66
C THR A 116 -2.69 0.32 -7.88
N SER A 117 -2.01 -0.80 -8.02
CA SER A 117 -2.31 -1.79 -9.04
C SER A 117 -3.49 -2.64 -8.56
N ILE A 118 -4.58 -2.64 -9.32
CA ILE A 118 -5.67 -3.59 -9.08
C ILE A 118 -5.26 -4.91 -9.73
N ASP A 119 -4.90 -5.88 -8.90
CA ASP A 119 -4.64 -7.23 -9.37
C ASP A 119 -5.97 -7.86 -9.82
N GLN A 120 -6.10 -8.16 -11.12
CA GLN A 120 -7.38 -8.65 -11.69
C GLN A 120 -7.81 -10.02 -11.14
N ASN A 121 -6.93 -10.71 -10.39
CA ASN A 121 -7.18 -12.01 -9.78
C ASN A 121 -7.80 -11.96 -8.36
N GLN A 122 -7.99 -10.78 -7.74
CA GLN A 122 -8.57 -10.68 -6.39
C GLN A 122 -10.07 -10.32 -6.34
N THR A 123 -10.83 -10.61 -7.39
CA THR A 123 -12.30 -10.48 -7.39
C THR A 123 -13.01 -11.64 -6.67
N THR A 124 -12.68 -11.87 -5.40
CA THR A 124 -13.56 -12.59 -4.47
C THR A 124 -13.67 -11.80 -3.18
N PHE A 125 -14.56 -10.81 -3.18
CA PHE A 125 -15.12 -10.28 -1.94
C PHE A 125 -15.87 -11.43 -1.25
N GLY A 126 -15.39 -11.83 -0.08
CA GLY A 126 -15.98 -12.89 0.71
C GLY A 126 -17.43 -12.59 1.07
N VAL A 127 -18.37 -13.21 0.36
CA VAL A 127 -19.70 -13.51 0.90
C VAL A 127 -19.53 -14.80 1.67
N SER A 128 -19.67 -14.73 3.00
CA SER A 128 -19.66 -15.93 3.84
C SER A 128 -20.83 -16.82 3.44
N GLY A 129 -20.52 -18.02 2.95
CA GLY A 129 -21.39 -19.18 2.98
C GLY A 129 -22.24 -19.43 1.73
N GLU A 130 -21.73 -20.24 0.80
CA GLU A 130 -22.46 -21.39 0.27
C GLU A 130 -21.53 -22.33 -0.53
N LYS A 131 -21.76 -23.64 -0.42
CA LYS A 131 -20.98 -24.70 -1.08
C LYS A 131 -21.39 -24.91 -2.55
N THR A 132 -20.49 -24.64 -3.51
CA THR A 132 -20.34 -25.25 -4.87
C THR A 132 -21.53 -25.25 -5.86
N PRO A 133 -21.36 -25.57 -7.17
CA PRO A 133 -20.35 -25.19 -8.16
C PRO A 133 -20.99 -24.55 -9.43
N GLY A 134 -20.23 -23.81 -10.24
CA GLY A 134 -20.61 -23.52 -11.63
C GLY A 134 -20.21 -22.14 -12.13
N ASN A 135 -19.23 -22.10 -13.04
CA ASN A 135 -18.85 -20.93 -13.83
C ASN A 135 -20.08 -20.26 -14.46
N LYS A 136 -20.35 -19.01 -14.08
CA LYS A 136 -21.06 -18.07 -14.95
C LYS A 136 -20.17 -16.87 -15.19
N VAL A 137 -19.48 -16.92 -16.34
CA VAL A 137 -18.85 -15.76 -16.95
C VAL A 137 -19.98 -14.81 -17.35
N PHE A 138 -20.02 -13.63 -16.75
CA PHE A 138 -20.88 -12.53 -17.20
C PHE A 138 -20.07 -11.65 -18.14
N THR A 139 -20.32 -11.78 -19.43
CA THR A 139 -19.88 -10.80 -20.43
C THR A 139 -20.90 -9.68 -20.50
N LEU A 140 -20.49 -8.46 -20.18
CA LEU A 140 -21.23 -7.25 -20.52
C LEU A 140 -20.91 -6.92 -21.98
N SER A 141 -21.91 -7.01 -22.84
CA SER A 141 -21.90 -6.40 -24.17
C SER A 141 -22.60 -5.05 -24.10
N ASP A 142 -22.03 -4.07 -24.81
CA ASP A 142 -22.40 -2.64 -24.89
C ASP A 142 -23.90 -2.30 -24.85
#